data_AF-A0A1M3L5C5-F1
#
_entry.id   AF-A0A1M3L5C5-F1
#
_cell.length_a   1.000
_cell.length_b   1.000
_cell.length_c   1.000
_cell.angle_alpha   90.00
_cell.angle_beta   90.00
_cell.angle_gamma   90.00
#
_symmetry.space_group_name_H-M   'P 1'
#
loop_
_entity.id
_entity.type
_entity.pdbx_description
1 polymer ?
#
loop_
_entity_poly.entity_id
_entity_poly.type
_entity_poly.pdbx_seq_one_letter_code
_entity_poly.pdbx_strand_id
1 'polypeptide(L)'
;MGRIVELLKLGRKVTVATVADDLQVSPRTVARHLDYLVHVLDAPIEYDRVQRSFVLTEKGLPLILDPYIRSHLRQEAKRAMDYASKLSSESKEFVAGLAYVHDVIGRVLSGIPR
;
A
#
# COMPACT_ATOMS: atom_id res chain seq x y z
N MET A 1 9.73 1.14 -1.06
CA MET A 1 8.48 1.45 -1.80
C MET A 1 7.81 2.72 -1.32
N GLY A 2 7.66 2.97 -0.02
CA GLY A 2 6.95 4.15 0.48
C GLY A 2 7.39 5.50 -0.04
N ARG A 3 8.70 5.69 -0.17
CA ARG A 3 9.26 6.91 -0.73
C ARG A 3 8.84 7.19 -2.18
N ILE A 4 8.72 6.15 -3.01
CA ILE A 4 8.27 6.29 -4.42
C ILE A 4 6.85 6.85 -4.43
N VAL A 5 5.98 6.27 -3.61
CA VAL A 5 4.57 6.64 -3.47
C VAL A 5 4.44 8.09 -2.97
N GLU A 6 5.22 8.48 -1.96
CA GLU A 6 5.27 9.86 -1.47
C GLU A 6 5.68 10.86 -2.54
N LEU A 7 6.76 10.57 -3.28
CA LEU A 7 7.25 11.46 -4.34
C LEU A 7 6.20 11.63 -5.44
N LEU A 8 5.50 10.55 -5.80
CA LEU A 8 4.38 10.59 -6.75
C LEU A 8 3.22 11.45 -6.23
N LYS A 9 2.81 11.29 -4.96
CA LYS A 9 1.76 12.11 -4.33
C LYS A 9 2.13 13.61 -4.31
N LEU A 10 3.41 13.92 -4.15
CA LEU A 10 3.93 15.29 -4.16
C LEU A 10 4.10 15.86 -5.58
N GLY A 11 3.77 15.10 -6.64
CA GLY A 11 4.00 15.50 -8.03
C GLY A 11 5.48 15.70 -8.36
N ARG A 12 6.39 15.09 -7.59
CA ARG A 12 7.83 15.16 -7.85
C ARG A 12 8.21 14.26 -9.02
N LYS A 13 9.32 14.60 -9.67
CA LYS A 13 9.89 13.77 -10.72
C LYS A 13 10.38 12.44 -10.16
N VAL A 14 9.75 11.35 -10.59
CA VAL A 14 10.08 9.98 -10.19
C VAL A 14 10.71 9.27 -11.37
N THR A 15 12.04 9.16 -11.34
CA THR A 15 12.79 8.32 -12.27
C THR A 15 13.49 7.21 -11.50
N VAL A 16 13.85 6.13 -12.20
CA VAL A 16 14.60 5.03 -11.59
C VAL A 16 15.91 5.54 -10.98
N ALA A 17 16.63 6.40 -11.70
CA ALA A 17 17.92 6.94 -11.25
C ALA A 17 17.76 7.85 -10.02
N THR A 18 16.88 8.86 -10.09
CA THR A 18 16.70 9.82 -8.99
C THR A 18 16.24 9.15 -7.70
N VAL A 19 15.34 8.17 -7.79
CA VAL A 19 14.89 7.42 -6.61
C VAL A 19 15.95 6.46 -6.09
N ALA A 20 16.76 5.86 -6.98
CA ALA A 20 17.84 4.96 -6.57
C ALA A 20 18.89 5.71 -5.73
N ASP A 21 19.25 6.92 -6.16
CA ASP A 21 20.17 7.79 -5.44
C ASP A 21 19.58 8.24 -4.09
N ASP A 22 18.34 8.73 -4.07
CA ASP A 22 17.63 9.16 -2.85
C ASP A 22 17.54 8.05 -1.80
N LEU A 23 17.29 6.82 -2.24
CA LEU A 23 17.12 5.66 -1.37
C LEU A 23 18.42 4.90 -1.11
N GLN A 24 19.53 5.28 -1.76
CA GLN A 24 20.81 4.56 -1.73
C GLN A 24 20.66 3.06 -2.04
N VAL A 25 19.88 2.74 -3.07
CA VAL A 25 19.67 1.36 -3.54
C VAL A 25 19.98 1.23 -5.03
N SER A 26 20.10 0.00 -5.52
CA SER A 26 20.33 -0.21 -6.95
C SER A 26 19.15 0.28 -7.82
N PRO A 27 19.42 0.82 -9.02
CA PRO A 27 18.38 1.13 -10.03
C PRO A 27 17.45 -0.05 -10.32
N ARG A 28 17.99 -1.27 -10.32
CA ARG A 28 17.22 -2.51 -10.53
C ARG A 28 16.19 -2.74 -9.43
N THR A 29 16.53 -2.44 -8.18
CA THR A 29 15.60 -2.51 -7.04
C THR A 29 14.44 -1.53 -7.21
N VAL A 30 14.73 -0.31 -7.66
CA VAL A 30 13.70 0.71 -7.91
C VAL A 30 12.81 0.31 -9.09
N ALA A 31 13.38 -0.15 -10.19
CA ALA A 31 12.63 -0.64 -11.34
C ALA A 31 11.67 -1.76 -10.94
N ARG A 32 12.14 -2.73 -10.14
CA ARG A 32 11.28 -3.80 -9.60
C ARG A 32 10.16 -3.27 -8.71
N HIS A 33 10.41 -2.25 -7.89
CA HIS A 33 9.36 -1.64 -7.08
C HIS A 33 8.31 -0.92 -7.93
N LEU A 34 8.73 -0.19 -8.96
CA LEU A 34 7.80 0.48 -9.89
C LEU A 34 6.98 -0.54 -10.67
N ASP A 35 7.62 -1.59 -11.18
CA ASP A 35 6.98 -2.72 -11.86
C ASP A 35 5.94 -3.39 -10.97
N TYR A 36 6.27 -3.63 -9.69
CA TYR A 36 5.33 -4.17 -8.71
C TYR A 36 4.14 -3.22 -8.44
N LEU A 37 4.39 -1.91 -8.31
CA LEU A 37 3.33 -0.93 -8.12
C LEU A 37 2.36 -0.92 -9.32
N VAL A 38 2.88 -0.89 -10.54
CA VAL A 38 2.08 -0.81 -11.77
C VAL A 38 1.34 -2.13 -12.04
N HIS A 39 2.05 -3.26 -12.05
CA HIS A 39 1.48 -4.51 -12.56
C HIS A 39 0.88 -5.42 -11.51
N VAL A 40 1.31 -5.33 -10.25
CA VAL A 40 0.81 -6.20 -9.18
C VAL A 40 -0.21 -5.50 -8.30
N LEU A 41 -0.01 -4.21 -8.04
CA LEU A 41 -0.93 -3.43 -7.21
C LEU A 41 -1.86 -2.52 -8.01
N ASP A 42 -1.79 -2.58 -9.35
CA ASP A 42 -2.61 -1.79 -10.27
C ASP A 42 -2.64 -0.31 -9.90
N ALA A 43 -1.48 0.22 -9.48
CA ALA A 43 -1.37 1.60 -9.09
C ALA A 43 -1.59 2.50 -10.31
N PRO A 44 -2.33 3.62 -10.18
CA PRO A 44 -2.60 4.57 -11.27
C PRO A 44 -1.34 5.40 -11.57
N ILE A 45 -0.29 4.74 -12.03
CA ILE A 45 1.03 5.29 -12.32
C ILE A 45 1.38 4.92 -13.75
N GLU A 46 1.76 5.90 -14.56
CA GLU A 46 2.24 5.66 -15.91
C GLU A 46 3.60 6.33 -16.14
N TYR A 47 4.33 5.83 -17.13
CA TYR A 47 5.56 6.46 -17.58
C TYR A 47 5.26 7.53 -18.63
N ASP A 48 5.38 8.80 -18.23
CA ASP A 48 5.32 9.94 -19.14
C ASP A 48 6.62 10.01 -19.95
N ARG A 49 6.51 9.77 -21.27
CA ARG A 49 7.64 9.81 -22.20
C ARG A 49 8.16 11.21 -22.48
N VAL A 50 7.31 12.24 -22.36
CA VAL A 50 7.68 13.65 -22.55
C VAL A 50 8.52 14.11 -21.37
N GLN A 51 8.04 13.85 -20.15
CA GLN A 51 8.75 14.21 -18.92
C GLN A 51 9.86 13.22 -18.54
N ARG A 52 9.88 12.04 -19.18
CA ARG A 52 10.75 10.89 -18.88
C ARG A 52 10.67 10.52 -17.40
N SER A 53 9.46 10.46 -16.85
CA SER A 53 9.18 10.27 -15.42
C SER A 53 7.94 9.42 -15.24
N PHE A 54 7.87 8.70 -14.13
CA PHE A 54 6.63 8.14 -13.64
C PHE A 54 5.77 9.26 -13.03
N VAL A 55 4.47 9.22 -13.32
CA VAL A 55 3.47 10.21 -12.88
C VAL A 55 2.19 9.49 -12.46
N LEU A 56 1.39 10.12 -11.59
CA LEU A 56 0.04 9.63 -11.28
C LEU A 56 -0.93 10.02 -12.38
N THR A 57 -1.71 9.05 -12.85
CA THR A 57 -2.77 9.28 -13.86
C THR A 57 -4.09 9.69 -13.22
N GLU A 58 -4.32 9.30 -11.97
CA GLU A 58 -5.50 9.65 -11.18
C GLU A 58 -5.15 10.57 -10.01
N LYS A 59 -6.14 11.31 -9.49
CA LYS A 59 -5.96 12.28 -8.38
C LYS A 59 -5.54 11.64 -7.05
N GLY A 60 -5.44 10.31 -6.96
CA GLY A 60 -5.02 9.63 -5.75
C GLY A 60 -4.52 8.22 -6.02
N LEU A 61 -3.61 7.75 -5.15
CA LEU A 61 -3.26 6.34 -5.06
C LEU A 61 -4.27 5.64 -4.14
N PRO A 62 -4.73 4.41 -4.47
CA PRO A 62 -5.56 3.63 -3.55
C PRO A 62 -4.91 3.55 -2.15
N LEU A 63 -5.72 3.70 -1.10
CA LEU A 63 -5.28 3.74 0.32
C LEU A 63 -4.38 2.56 0.72
N ILE A 64 -4.53 1.41 0.07
CA ILE A 64 -3.76 0.17 0.25
C ILE A 64 -2.27 0.35 -0.10
N LEU A 65 -1.96 1.31 -0.97
CA LEU A 65 -0.60 1.61 -1.41
C LEU A 65 0.17 2.47 -0.42
N ASP A 66 -0.50 3.03 0.57
CA ASP A 66 0.14 3.80 1.61
C ASP A 66 0.89 2.86 2.58
N PRO A 67 2.24 2.93 2.66
CA PRO A 67 3.04 2.04 3.51
C PRO A 67 2.68 2.15 4.99
N TYR A 68 2.24 3.33 5.42
CA TYR A 68 1.81 3.55 6.78
C TYR A 68 0.52 2.79 7.05
N ILE A 69 -0.46 2.89 6.14
CA ILE A 69 -1.72 2.14 6.22
C ILE A 69 -1.46 0.64 6.14
N ARG A 70 -0.60 0.17 5.22
CA ARG A 70 -0.27 -1.26 5.11
C ARG A 70 0.41 -1.80 6.38
N SER A 71 1.35 -1.05 6.96
CA SER A 71 2.00 -1.44 8.22
C SER A 71 1.01 -1.46 9.37
N HIS A 72 0.16 -0.43 9.46
CA HIS A 72 -0.86 -0.29 10.49
C HIS A 72 -1.88 -1.43 10.41
N LEU A 73 -2.47 -1.68 9.24
CA LEU A 73 -3.40 -2.81 9.01
C LEU A 73 -2.76 -4.15 9.33
N ARG A 74 -1.48 -4.34 9.00
CA ARG A 74 -0.78 -5.59 9.30
C ARG A 74 -0.56 -5.78 10.80
N GLN A 75 -0.29 -4.70 11.52
CA GLN A 75 -0.20 -4.72 12.98
C GLN A 75 -1.57 -4.97 13.63
N GLU A 76 -2.62 -4.31 13.15
CA GLU A 76 -3.98 -4.52 13.65
C GLU A 76 -4.48 -5.94 13.38
N ALA A 77 -4.26 -6.47 12.18
CA ALA A 77 -4.60 -7.86 11.85
C ALA A 77 -3.84 -8.86 12.74
N LYS A 78 -2.56 -8.60 13.02
CA LYS A 78 -1.78 -9.43 13.95
C LYS A 78 -2.36 -9.36 15.37
N ARG A 79 -2.68 -8.17 15.87
CA ARG A 79 -3.29 -8.00 17.20
C ARG A 79 -4.64 -8.70 17.30
N ALA A 80 -5.46 -8.62 16.25
CA ALA A 80 -6.74 -9.31 16.19
C ALA A 80 -6.57 -10.83 16.23
N MET A 81 -5.61 -11.39 15.47
CA MET A 81 -5.26 -12.81 15.52
C MET A 81 -4.75 -13.24 16.90
N ASP A 82 -3.84 -12.46 17.49
CA ASP A 82 -3.28 -12.72 18.83
C ASP A 82 -4.39 -12.69 19.90
N TYR A 83 -5.38 -11.79 19.78
CA TYR A 83 -6.55 -11.76 20.66
C TYR A 83 -7.48 -12.95 20.42
N ALA A 84 -7.77 -13.26 19.16
CA ALA A 84 -8.63 -14.36 18.74
C ALA A 84 -8.08 -15.73 19.20
N SER A 85 -6.77 -15.93 19.16
CA SER A 85 -6.10 -17.15 19.65
C SER A 85 -6.29 -17.43 21.15
N LYS A 86 -6.68 -16.41 21.94
CA LYS A 86 -6.94 -16.53 23.38
C LYS A 86 -8.41 -16.83 23.69
N LEU A 87 -9.27 -16.78 22.68
CA LEU A 87 -10.69 -17.08 22.80
C LEU A 87 -10.93 -18.53 22.36
N SER A 88 -11.87 -19.21 23.02
CA SER A 88 -12.40 -20.47 22.50
C SER A 88 -13.06 -20.20 21.16
N SER A 89 -12.77 -21.01 20.14
CA SER A 89 -13.32 -20.90 18.78
C SER A 89 -14.85 -21.01 18.71
N GLU A 90 -15.50 -21.41 19.81
CA GLU A 90 -16.95 -21.50 19.95
C GLU A 90 -17.60 -20.24 20.56
N SER A 91 -16.83 -19.22 20.95
CA SER A 91 -17.41 -18.02 21.56
C SER A 91 -17.98 -17.05 20.51
N LYS A 92 -19.16 -16.48 20.80
CA LYS A 92 -19.80 -15.47 19.93
C LYS A 92 -18.90 -14.24 19.70
N GLU A 93 -18.05 -13.90 20.67
CA GLU A 93 -17.12 -12.78 20.60
C GLU A 93 -16.00 -13.02 19.58
N PHE A 94 -15.54 -14.27 19.42
CA PHE A 94 -14.55 -14.64 18.40
C PHE A 94 -15.11 -14.45 16.97
N VAL A 95 -16.33 -14.94 16.72
CA VAL A 95 -16.99 -14.82 15.41
C VAL A 95 -17.31 -13.35 15.08
N ALA A 96 -17.77 -12.58 16.05
CA ALA A 96 -18.02 -11.14 15.89
C ALA A 96 -16.73 -10.35 15.61
N GLY A 97 -15.63 -10.70 16.29
CA GLY A 97 -14.32 -10.11 16.06
C GLY A 97 -13.77 -10.36 14.66
N LEU A 98 -13.90 -11.60 14.15
CA LEU A 98 -13.52 -11.94 12.77
C LEU A 98 -14.36 -11.20 11.73
N ALA A 99 -15.67 -11.09 11.94
CA ALA A 99 -16.55 -10.37 11.03
C ALA A 99 -16.20 -8.87 10.97
N TYR A 100 -15.88 -8.25 12.11
CA TYR A 100 -15.45 -6.85 12.17
C TYR A 100 -14.11 -6.62 11.46
N VAL A 101 -13.12 -7.49 11.68
CA VAL A 101 -11.82 -7.39 10.99
C VAL A 101 -11.98 -7.56 9.48
N HIS A 102 -12.80 -8.53 9.05
CA HIS A 102 -13.08 -8.75 7.64
C HIS A 102 -13.78 -7.54 7.00
N ASP A 103 -14.73 -6.92 7.70
CA ASP A 103 -15.44 -5.72 7.27
C ASP A 103 -14.52 -4.48 7.21
N VAL A 104 -13.65 -4.27 8.20
CA VAL A 104 -12.65 -3.19 8.18
C VAL A 104 -11.68 -3.37 7.02
N ILE A 105 -11.15 -4.59 6.82
CA ILE A 105 -10.27 -4.89 5.69
C ILE A 105 -11.02 -4.66 4.38
N GLY A 106 -12.27 -5.13 4.25
CA GLY A 106 -13.10 -4.95 3.06
C GLY A 106 -13.28 -3.48 2.69
N ARG A 107 -13.57 -2.61 3.67
CA ARG A 107 -13.77 -1.17 3.45
C ARG A 107 -12.48 -0.45 3.06
N VAL A 108 -11.36 -0.84 3.67
CA VAL A 108 -10.05 -0.26 3.36
C VAL A 108 -9.59 -0.69 1.97
N LEU A 109 -9.87 -1.93 1.58
CA LEU A 109 -9.62 -2.41 0.22
C LEU A 109 -10.54 -1.74 -0.82
N SER A 110 -11.78 -1.39 -0.46
CA SER A 110 -12.73 -0.73 -1.36
C SER A 110 -12.54 0.78 -1.47
N GLY A 111 -11.58 1.37 -0.75
CA GLY A 111 -11.24 2.79 -0.86
C GLY A 111 -12.29 3.77 -0.37
N ILE A 112 -13.23 3.35 0.49
CA ILE A 112 -14.29 4.21 1.04
C ILE A 112 -13.83 4.77 2.39
N PRO A 113 -13.48 6.08 2.49
CA PRO A 113 -13.22 6.70 3.78
C PRO A 113 -14.56 7.08 4.45
N ARG A 114 -14.59 7.04 5.79
CA ARG A 114 -15.69 7.59 6.60
C ARG A 114 -15.79 9.10 6.46
#